data_AF-A0A933TPE8-F1
#
_entry.id   AF-A0A933TPE8-F1
#
_cell.length_a   1.000
_cell.length_b   1.000
_cell.length_c   1.000
_cell.angle_alpha   90.00
_cell.angle_beta   90.00
_cell.angle_gamma   90.00
#
_symmetry.space_group_name_H-M   'P 1'
#
loop_
_entity.id
_entity.type
_entity.pdbx_description
1 polymer ?
#
loop_
_entity_poly.entity_id
_entity_poly.type
_entity_poly.pdbx_seq_one_letter_code
_entity_poly.pdbx_strand_id
1 'polypeptide(L)'
;MTKYHPLAQWLTSQGRDLVQVSLSEIERIVGFPLPDSAHRYQAFWVGGDTVDGELGRSGWHAYPRLSAGHVEFRKIDRAAPGPSEPIGPVGPTDAPDFVFIGCVKSKLPGRHRARDLYTSALFRGRVQHAESISAPWWVLSAKYGLVASDDLIDDYDVSLVDASVEVRTKWANRVLQQIDDRIGFIAGKHIEIHAGDQYRDPSLMRGLEARGAIVSVPLLGMLFGRQLAWYAGERGIRPTAPTARPALQSGRPVERAVEGIARKITEDFANGDFDLSERAGAPPPKWDSMPEFVAERGLERLGATPRELRAFVTLLAAMDRARDADRLWRNGVALFGDARWTFDPTLCCQRSLSELRDVLAVNGVSQRHGADAAAWRIISEALNDDRAPAAVRRAIDEGVGEARELLDAVRATKGKGLPWFPFLSGPKISEMWVRLLVAPGGARITNISHLKVAVDVQVRKVTEYLGVTDTGGSSLEAVRTAIQEAWEAHADEVVGPDEIAGTSAGLDPALWFMGKWGCTYCERWKRRIPIGRACDHCRFPETR
;
A
#
# COMPACT_ATOMS: atom_id res chain seq x y z
N MET A 1 31.04 -3.84 -29.34
CA MET A 1 31.63 -2.50 -29.14
C MET A 1 30.61 -1.48 -29.59
N THR A 2 30.22 -0.55 -28.73
CA THR A 2 29.32 0.53 -29.13
C THR A 2 30.05 1.55 -30.01
N LYS A 3 29.30 2.39 -30.72
CA LYS A 3 29.86 3.52 -31.49
C LYS A 3 30.60 4.57 -30.63
N TYR A 4 30.51 4.48 -29.30
CA TYR A 4 31.19 5.37 -28.35
C TYR A 4 32.48 4.78 -27.77
N HIS A 5 32.89 3.57 -28.20
CA HIS A 5 34.15 2.95 -27.80
C HIS A 5 35.40 3.83 -28.02
N PRO A 6 35.52 4.60 -29.13
CA PRO A 6 36.65 5.52 -29.32
C PRO A 6 36.78 6.57 -28.21
N LEU A 7 35.65 7.03 -27.65
CA LEU A 7 35.64 7.99 -26.54
C LEU A 7 36.22 7.37 -25.27
N ALA A 8 35.84 6.13 -24.94
CA ALA A 8 36.38 5.42 -23.77
C ALA A 8 37.90 5.16 -23.87
N GLN A 9 38.38 4.79 -25.05
CA GLN A 9 39.81 4.60 -25.32
C GLN A 9 40.57 5.92 -25.20
N TRP A 10 40.04 6.99 -25.79
CA TRP A 10 40.65 8.31 -25.72
C TRP A 10 40.70 8.86 -24.29
N LEU A 11 39.65 8.68 -23.49
CA LEU A 11 39.64 9.08 -22.08
C LEU A 11 40.71 8.33 -21.28
N THR A 12 40.84 7.02 -21.52
CA THR A 12 41.85 6.19 -20.86
C THR A 12 43.29 6.60 -21.24
N SER A 13 43.52 7.05 -22.48
CA SER A 13 44.84 7.50 -22.91
C SER A 13 45.26 8.87 -22.35
N GLN A 14 44.35 9.64 -21.74
CA GLN A 14 44.69 10.93 -21.14
C GLN A 14 45.50 10.81 -19.85
N GLY A 15 45.50 9.64 -19.19
CA GLY A 15 46.24 9.41 -17.95
C GLY A 15 45.81 10.29 -16.77
N ARG A 16 44.58 10.82 -16.80
CA ARG A 16 43.99 11.67 -15.75
C ARG A 16 42.73 11.01 -15.19
N ASP A 17 42.35 11.32 -13.96
CA ASP A 17 41.12 10.79 -13.35
C ASP A 17 39.90 11.69 -13.57
N LEU A 18 40.12 12.92 -14.06
CA LEU A 18 39.10 13.87 -14.48
C LEU A 18 39.52 14.45 -15.84
N VAL A 19 38.64 14.34 -16.83
CA VAL A 19 38.85 14.87 -18.18
C VAL A 19 37.63 15.66 -18.60
N GLN A 20 37.82 16.94 -18.90
CA GLN A 20 36.77 17.81 -19.43
C GLN A 20 36.87 17.85 -20.97
N VAL A 21 35.77 17.59 -21.67
CA VAL A 21 35.75 17.53 -23.14
C VAL A 21 34.57 18.30 -23.68
N SER A 22 34.79 19.19 -24.65
CA SER A 22 33.69 19.90 -25.32
C SER A 22 32.86 18.96 -26.20
N LEU A 23 31.58 19.28 -26.44
CA LEU A 23 30.71 18.45 -27.29
C LEU A 23 31.28 18.27 -28.71
N SER A 24 31.82 19.34 -29.30
CA SER A 24 32.47 19.30 -30.62
C SER A 24 33.76 18.47 -30.63
N GLU A 25 34.48 18.42 -29.52
CA GLU A 25 35.64 17.56 -29.38
C GLU A 25 35.26 16.09 -29.22
N ILE A 26 34.16 15.80 -28.53
CA ILE A 26 33.60 14.45 -28.47
C ILE A 26 33.21 13.98 -29.88
N GLU A 27 32.57 14.83 -30.69
CA GLU A 27 32.24 14.53 -32.11
C GLU A 27 33.48 14.19 -32.94
N ARG A 28 34.59 14.92 -32.75
CA ARG A 28 35.89 14.56 -33.38
C ARG A 28 36.42 13.22 -32.91
N ILE A 29 36.33 12.92 -31.61
CA ILE A 29 36.84 11.68 -31.02
C ILE A 29 36.02 10.47 -31.50
N VAL A 30 34.69 10.60 -31.57
CA VAL A 30 33.81 9.50 -32.00
C VAL A 30 33.68 9.39 -33.53
N GLY A 31 34.05 10.43 -34.27
CA GLY A 31 34.05 10.44 -35.74
C GLY A 31 32.67 10.64 -36.39
N PHE A 32 31.67 11.09 -35.64
CA PHE A 32 30.33 11.41 -36.15
C PHE A 32 29.69 12.53 -35.32
N PRO A 33 28.77 13.33 -35.91
CA PRO A 33 28.04 14.35 -35.17
C PRO A 33 27.15 13.70 -34.11
N LEU A 34 27.16 14.28 -32.90
CA LEU A 34 26.33 13.79 -31.80
C LEU A 34 24.86 14.10 -32.12
N PRO A 35 23.93 13.19 -31.81
CA PRO A 35 22.51 13.45 -32.02
C PRO A 35 22.08 14.64 -31.17
N ASP A 36 21.06 15.37 -31.62
CA ASP A 36 20.48 16.50 -30.90
C ASP A 36 20.18 16.23 -29.42
N SER A 37 19.86 14.97 -29.09
CA SER A 37 19.60 14.55 -27.72
C SER A 37 20.83 14.66 -26.81
N ALA A 38 22.04 14.48 -27.35
CA ALA A 38 23.30 14.67 -26.63
C ALA A 38 23.54 16.12 -26.23
N HIS A 39 23.08 17.06 -27.06
CA HIS A 39 23.19 18.50 -26.84
C HIS A 39 22.11 19.03 -25.87
N ARG A 40 20.95 18.37 -25.83
CA ARG A 40 19.76 18.85 -25.10
C ARG A 40 19.49 18.14 -23.78
N TYR A 41 19.85 16.86 -23.63
CA TYR A 41 19.41 16.04 -22.52
C TYR A 41 20.58 15.41 -21.78
N GLN A 42 20.74 15.73 -20.49
CA GLN A 42 21.77 15.14 -19.65
C GLN A 42 21.65 13.60 -19.57
N ALA A 43 20.42 13.07 -19.61
CA ALA A 43 20.13 11.63 -19.62
C ALA A 43 20.74 10.88 -20.81
N PHE A 44 21.14 11.57 -21.88
CA PHE A 44 21.91 10.94 -22.96
C PHE A 44 23.29 10.44 -22.48
N TRP A 45 23.85 11.11 -21.47
CA TRP A 45 25.18 10.86 -20.93
C TRP A 45 25.18 9.99 -19.67
N VAL A 46 24.04 9.80 -19.00
CA VAL A 46 23.93 9.08 -17.72
C VAL A 46 22.80 8.05 -17.75
N GLY A 47 23.14 6.76 -17.62
CA GLY A 47 22.22 5.62 -17.52
C GLY A 47 21.72 5.02 -18.85
N GLY A 48 21.87 3.71 -19.02
CA GLY A 48 21.24 2.89 -20.08
C GLY A 48 22.18 2.38 -21.18
N ASP A 49 21.64 1.67 -22.18
CA ASP A 49 22.36 1.03 -23.31
C ASP A 49 23.02 2.02 -24.31
N THR A 50 23.25 3.27 -23.91
CA THR A 50 23.77 4.37 -24.74
C THR A 50 25.27 4.62 -24.48
N VAL A 51 25.70 5.87 -24.28
CA VAL A 51 27.11 6.25 -24.02
C VAL A 51 27.60 5.68 -22.68
N ASP A 52 26.71 5.64 -21.70
CA ASP A 52 26.99 5.19 -20.32
C ASP A 52 27.34 3.69 -20.22
N GLY A 53 26.68 2.85 -21.03
CA GLY A 53 26.93 1.41 -21.02
C GLY A 53 28.34 0.99 -21.46
N GLU A 54 29.03 1.80 -22.26
CA GLU A 54 30.42 1.57 -22.68
C GLU A 54 31.41 2.28 -21.75
N LEU A 55 31.15 3.55 -21.40
CA LEU A 55 31.99 4.31 -20.48
C LEU A 55 32.07 3.65 -19.10
N GLY A 56 30.93 3.18 -18.57
CA GLY A 56 30.86 2.48 -17.29
C GLY A 56 31.60 1.14 -17.30
N ARG A 57 31.73 0.47 -18.46
CA ARG A 57 32.57 -0.74 -18.60
C ARG A 57 34.06 -0.42 -18.55
N SER A 58 34.46 0.76 -18.99
CA SER A 58 35.84 1.26 -18.93
C SER A 58 36.15 2.05 -17.66
N GLY A 59 35.26 2.05 -16.66
CA GLY A 59 35.46 2.72 -15.38
C GLY A 59 35.30 4.24 -15.42
N TRP A 60 34.62 4.77 -16.45
CA TRP A 60 34.38 6.20 -16.62
C TRP A 60 32.90 6.54 -16.44
N HIS A 61 32.63 7.69 -15.83
CA HIS A 61 31.28 8.23 -15.71
C HIS A 61 31.24 9.66 -16.26
N ALA A 62 30.21 9.97 -17.02
CA ALA A 62 30.00 11.30 -17.60
C ALA A 62 29.18 12.21 -16.67
N TYR A 63 29.52 13.49 -16.64
CA TYR A 63 28.86 14.57 -15.91
C TYR A 63 28.63 15.71 -16.90
N PRO A 64 27.49 15.72 -17.62
CA PRO A 64 27.25 16.67 -18.69
C PRO A 64 27.00 18.08 -18.16
N ARG A 65 27.81 19.04 -18.60
CA ARG A 65 27.66 20.49 -18.37
C ARG A 65 27.18 21.17 -19.66
N LEU A 66 25.99 20.78 -20.13
CA LEU A 66 25.46 21.17 -21.46
C LEU A 66 25.31 22.69 -21.61
N SER A 67 24.95 23.41 -20.55
CA SER A 67 24.91 24.89 -20.54
C SER A 67 26.29 25.54 -20.70
N ALA A 68 27.36 24.82 -20.36
CA ALA A 68 28.74 25.22 -20.54
C ALA A 68 29.42 24.50 -21.74
N GLY A 69 28.63 23.82 -22.59
CA GLY A 69 29.09 23.22 -23.85
C GLY A 69 30.04 22.02 -23.74
N HIS A 70 30.17 21.41 -22.56
CA HIS A 70 31.13 20.32 -22.33
C HIS A 70 30.57 19.20 -21.44
N VAL A 71 31.31 18.10 -21.38
CA VAL A 71 31.05 16.96 -20.49
C VAL A 71 32.32 16.70 -19.69
N GLU A 72 32.18 16.62 -18.37
CA GLU A 72 33.26 16.16 -17.49
C GLU A 72 33.18 14.63 -17.38
N PHE A 73 34.29 13.92 -17.58
CA PHE A 73 34.37 12.47 -17.38
C PHE A 73 35.25 12.19 -16.18
N ARG A 74 34.79 11.35 -15.25
CA ARG A 74 35.55 10.95 -14.07
C ARG A 74 35.75 9.45 -14.02
N LYS A 75 36.96 9.04 -13.63
CA LYS A 75 37.30 7.65 -13.39
C LYS A 75 36.72 7.23 -12.03
N ILE A 76 36.01 6.11 -12.00
CA ILE A 76 35.48 5.52 -10.78
C ILE A 76 36.34 4.31 -10.45
N ASP A 77 37.05 4.36 -9.33
CA ASP A 77 37.78 3.21 -8.81
C ASP A 77 36.78 2.12 -8.39
N ARG A 78 36.69 1.06 -9.19
CA ARG A 78 36.01 -0.16 -8.81
C ARG A 78 36.90 -0.93 -7.82
N ALA A 79 36.76 -0.63 -6.53
CA ALA A 79 37.02 -1.66 -5.53
C ALA A 79 35.99 -2.79 -5.76
N ALA A 80 36.47 -4.00 -6.00
CA ALA A 80 35.62 -5.15 -6.30
C ALA A 80 34.61 -5.41 -5.16
N PRO A 81 33.32 -5.66 -5.45
CA PRO A 81 32.36 -6.01 -4.41
C PRO A 81 32.61 -7.46 -3.97
N GLY A 82 33.07 -7.63 -2.72
CA GLY A 82 32.93 -8.89 -2.00
C GLY A 82 31.44 -9.20 -1.73
N PRO A 83 31.09 -10.45 -1.41
CA PRO A 83 29.71 -10.86 -1.18
C PRO A 83 29.10 -10.04 -0.04
N SER A 84 28.10 -9.21 -0.35
CA SER A 84 27.38 -8.42 0.63
C SER A 84 26.50 -9.32 1.49
N GLU A 85 26.89 -9.50 2.75
CA GLU A 85 25.99 -9.97 3.80
C GLU A 85 24.79 -9.03 3.96
N PRO A 86 23.62 -9.54 4.40
CA PRO A 86 22.44 -8.72 4.59
C PRO A 86 22.67 -7.67 5.68
N ILE A 87 22.47 -6.41 5.30
CA ILE A 87 22.51 -5.25 6.21
C ILE A 87 21.38 -5.43 7.24
N GLY A 88 21.75 -5.86 8.45
CA GLY A 88 20.94 -5.75 9.65
C GLY A 88 20.78 -4.28 10.08
N PRO A 89 19.88 -3.99 11.03
CA PRO A 89 19.65 -2.62 11.49
C PRO A 89 20.92 -2.09 12.18
N VAL A 90 21.54 -1.06 11.58
CA VAL A 90 22.63 -0.32 12.19
C VAL A 90 22.05 0.52 13.34
N GLY A 91 22.55 0.29 14.55
CA GLY A 91 22.24 1.09 15.75
C GLY A 91 22.86 2.51 15.69
N PRO A 92 22.42 3.45 16.55
CA PRO A 92 22.64 4.88 16.38
C PRO A 92 23.96 5.34 17.02
N THR A 93 24.74 6.19 16.34
CA THR A 93 25.79 6.98 17.01
C THR A 93 26.11 8.37 16.47
N ASP A 94 25.60 8.82 15.32
CA ASP A 94 25.71 10.23 14.90
C ASP A 94 24.35 10.78 14.43
N ALA A 95 24.04 12.04 14.75
CA ALA A 95 22.84 12.71 14.26
C ALA A 95 22.94 12.95 12.75
N PRO A 96 21.85 12.81 11.97
CA PRO A 96 21.89 13.03 10.52
C PRO A 96 22.30 14.46 10.20
N ASP A 97 23.15 14.62 9.18
CA ASP A 97 23.52 15.93 8.65
C ASP A 97 22.30 16.67 8.07
N PHE A 98 21.36 15.93 7.46
CA PHE A 98 20.14 16.48 6.90
C PHE A 98 18.93 15.57 7.12
N VAL A 99 17.76 16.17 7.35
CA VAL A 99 16.47 15.46 7.36
C VAL A 99 15.59 15.93 6.21
N PHE A 100 15.09 15.00 5.39
CA PHE A 100 14.16 15.27 4.30
C PHE A 100 12.74 14.82 4.65
N ILE A 101 11.81 15.76 4.66
CA ILE A 101 10.43 15.58 5.12
C ILE A 101 9.48 15.61 3.91
N GLY A 102 8.75 14.51 3.68
CA GLY A 102 7.74 14.47 2.63
C GLY A 102 6.55 15.38 2.92
N CYS A 103 6.10 16.15 1.92
CA CYS A 103 4.93 17.00 2.05
C CYS A 103 3.62 16.18 2.19
N VAL A 104 2.54 16.84 2.62
CA VAL A 104 1.24 16.21 2.88
C VAL A 104 0.08 16.96 2.20
N LYS A 105 -1.10 16.33 2.15
CA LYS A 105 -2.29 16.90 1.51
C LYS A 105 -2.77 18.18 2.20
N SER A 106 -2.97 18.12 3.52
CA SER A 106 -3.53 19.22 4.33
C SER A 106 -2.55 20.39 4.42
N LYS A 107 -2.98 21.57 3.95
CA LYS A 107 -2.22 22.82 3.93
C LYS A 107 -3.09 23.99 4.39
N LEU A 108 -2.45 25.04 4.92
CA LEU A 108 -3.09 26.35 5.09
C LEU A 108 -3.27 27.01 3.71
N PRO A 109 -4.38 27.72 3.46
CA PRO A 109 -4.54 28.50 2.24
C PRO A 109 -3.59 29.72 2.24
N GLY A 110 -3.06 30.05 1.07
CA GLY A 110 -2.19 31.21 0.87
C GLY A 110 -0.70 30.92 1.02
N ARG A 111 0.09 32.00 1.16
CA ARG A 111 1.56 31.93 1.20
C ARG A 111 2.08 31.83 2.62
N HIS A 112 2.77 30.74 2.94
CA HIS A 112 3.32 30.47 4.27
C HIS A 112 4.75 29.94 4.17
N ARG A 113 5.50 29.94 5.28
CA ARG A 113 6.78 29.22 5.33
C ARG A 113 6.52 27.73 5.15
N ALA A 114 7.44 27.01 4.52
CA ALA A 114 7.28 25.57 4.29
C ALA A 114 7.03 24.78 5.59
N ARG A 115 7.59 25.24 6.72
CA ARG A 115 7.34 24.66 8.05
C ARG A 115 5.93 24.85 8.60
N ASP A 116 5.26 25.93 8.23
CA ASP A 116 3.94 26.30 8.74
C ASP A 116 2.81 25.90 7.78
N LEU A 117 3.13 25.74 6.49
CA LEU A 117 2.15 25.48 5.45
C LEU A 117 1.37 24.18 5.69
N TYR A 118 2.02 23.09 6.10
CA TYR A 118 1.41 21.77 6.18
C TYR A 118 0.89 21.45 7.58
N THR A 119 -0.38 21.06 7.68
CA THR A 119 -1.10 21.04 8.97
C THR A 119 -1.37 19.65 9.55
N SER A 120 -1.01 18.58 8.84
CA SER A 120 -1.30 17.21 9.31
C SER A 120 -0.45 16.82 10.53
N ALA A 121 -0.99 15.98 11.41
CA ALA A 121 -0.25 15.44 12.56
C ALA A 121 1.05 14.73 12.14
N LEU A 122 1.05 14.05 10.99
CA LEU A 122 2.23 13.37 10.46
C LEU A 122 3.34 14.36 10.07
N PHE A 123 2.99 15.47 9.43
CA PHE A 123 3.99 16.47 9.06
C PHE A 123 4.56 17.17 10.30
N ARG A 124 3.71 17.56 11.25
CA ARG A 124 4.15 18.16 12.52
C ARG A 124 5.10 17.23 13.29
N GLY A 125 4.79 15.93 13.37
CA GLY A 125 5.67 14.95 14.01
C GLY A 125 7.04 14.84 13.34
N ARG A 126 7.08 14.89 12.00
CA ARG A 126 8.35 14.90 11.23
C ARG A 126 9.19 16.13 11.54
N VAL A 127 8.56 17.31 11.56
CA VAL A 127 9.22 18.58 11.89
C VAL A 127 9.77 18.53 13.31
N GLN A 128 8.93 18.14 14.28
CA GLN A 128 9.32 18.02 15.68
C GLN A 128 10.51 17.07 15.86
N HIS A 129 10.55 15.96 15.13
CA HIS A 129 11.70 15.04 15.18
C HIS A 129 12.98 15.70 14.67
N ALA A 130 12.95 16.30 13.48
CA ALA A 130 14.12 16.99 12.91
C ALA A 130 14.64 18.10 13.84
N GLU A 131 13.73 18.87 14.44
CA GLU A 131 14.06 19.93 15.41
C GLU A 131 14.60 19.36 16.72
N SER A 132 14.06 18.24 17.22
CA SER A 132 14.51 17.60 18.47
C SER A 132 15.96 17.12 18.42
N ILE A 133 16.44 16.75 17.23
CA ILE A 133 17.82 16.31 16.98
C ILE A 133 18.68 17.44 16.42
N SER A 134 18.15 18.67 16.35
CA SER A 134 18.82 19.85 15.81
C SER A 134 19.38 19.68 14.38
N ALA A 135 18.76 18.80 13.58
CA ALA A 135 19.19 18.56 12.21
C ALA A 135 18.59 19.58 11.25
N PRO A 136 19.39 20.19 10.35
CA PRO A 136 18.88 20.97 9.23
C PRO A 136 17.89 20.13 8.40
N TRP A 137 16.74 20.69 8.06
CA TRP A 137 15.70 19.92 7.38
C TRP A 137 15.01 20.65 6.23
N TRP A 138 14.57 19.85 5.27
CA TRP A 138 14.02 20.29 3.99
C TRP A 138 12.73 19.55 3.68
N VAL A 139 11.80 20.20 3.01
CA VAL A 139 10.56 19.58 2.52
C VAL A 139 10.77 19.04 1.11
N LEU A 140 10.44 17.76 0.92
CA LEU A 140 10.21 17.15 -0.39
C LEU A 140 8.76 17.44 -0.82
N SER A 141 8.60 18.51 -1.59
CA SER A 141 7.34 18.98 -2.16
C SER A 141 7.07 18.36 -3.53
N ALA A 142 5.85 17.86 -3.74
CA ALA A 142 5.41 17.37 -5.05
C ALA A 142 5.48 18.46 -6.16
N LYS A 143 5.18 19.73 -5.84
CA LYS A 143 5.20 20.84 -6.81
C LYS A 143 6.58 21.49 -6.93
N TYR A 144 7.19 21.79 -5.78
CA TYR A 144 8.39 22.64 -5.73
C TYR A 144 9.71 21.85 -5.69
N GLY A 145 9.67 20.54 -5.46
CA GLY A 145 10.87 19.72 -5.27
C GLY A 145 11.43 19.88 -3.86
N LEU A 146 12.70 20.24 -3.73
CA LEU A 146 13.36 20.50 -2.45
C LEU A 146 13.15 21.96 -1.99
N VAL A 147 12.55 22.12 -0.81
CA VAL A 147 12.18 23.42 -0.23
C VAL A 147 12.79 23.54 1.18
N ALA A 148 13.45 24.65 1.50
CA ALA A 148 13.98 24.87 2.85
C ALA A 148 12.82 25.15 3.82
N SER A 149 13.00 24.81 5.10
CA SER A 149 11.97 24.97 6.12
C SER A 149 11.42 26.41 6.23
N ASP A 150 12.23 27.42 5.89
CA ASP A 150 11.89 28.85 5.98
C ASP A 150 11.46 29.50 4.65
N ASP A 151 11.49 28.76 3.53
CA ASP A 151 11.05 29.30 2.24
C ASP A 151 9.55 29.62 2.26
N LEU A 152 9.16 30.79 1.74
CA LEU A 152 7.76 31.17 1.55
C LEU A 152 7.19 30.56 0.26
N ILE A 153 6.26 29.62 0.41
CA ILE A 153 5.61 28.91 -0.70
C ILE A 153 4.08 29.04 -0.63
N ASP A 154 3.43 29.10 -1.79
CA ASP A 154 1.97 29.08 -1.90
C ASP A 154 1.44 27.66 -1.75
N ASP A 155 0.22 27.52 -1.22
CA ASP A 155 -0.51 26.27 -1.24
C ASP A 155 -0.74 25.76 -2.68
N TYR A 156 -0.94 24.45 -2.79
CA TYR A 156 -1.04 23.78 -4.08
C TYR A 156 -1.70 22.41 -3.95
N ASP A 157 -2.29 21.97 -5.07
CA ASP A 157 -2.90 20.65 -5.21
C ASP A 157 -2.18 19.82 -6.29
N VAL A 158 -0.94 19.45 -5.98
CA VAL A 158 -0.08 18.58 -6.81
C VAL A 158 0.34 17.40 -5.94
N SER A 159 0.24 16.19 -6.50
CA SER A 159 0.54 14.93 -5.80
C SER A 159 1.45 14.06 -6.66
N LEU A 160 2.40 13.36 -6.03
CA LEU A 160 3.22 12.33 -6.69
C LEU A 160 2.62 10.92 -6.59
N VAL A 161 1.48 10.77 -5.91
CA VAL A 161 0.85 9.46 -5.66
C VAL A 161 0.50 8.77 -6.97
N ASP A 162 -0.11 9.50 -7.90
CA ASP A 162 -0.55 8.98 -9.20
C ASP A 162 0.39 9.34 -10.36
N ALA A 163 1.54 9.97 -10.05
CA ALA A 163 2.50 10.38 -11.07
C ALA A 163 3.10 9.16 -11.79
N SER A 164 3.33 9.28 -13.12
CA SER A 164 4.02 8.24 -13.88
C SER A 164 5.46 8.07 -13.41
N VAL A 165 6.10 6.94 -13.75
CA VAL A 165 7.54 6.73 -13.47
C VAL A 165 8.40 7.84 -14.09
N GLU A 166 8.02 8.30 -15.28
CA GLU A 166 8.71 9.41 -15.96
C GLU A 166 8.55 10.73 -15.20
N VAL A 167 7.34 11.06 -14.74
CA VAL A 167 7.08 12.28 -13.96
C VAL A 167 7.82 12.23 -12.62
N ARG A 168 7.80 11.09 -11.93
CA ARG A 168 8.57 10.91 -10.68
C ARG A 168 10.08 10.96 -10.91
N THR A 169 10.57 10.41 -12.02
CA THR A 169 11.99 10.48 -12.38
C THR A 169 12.40 11.92 -12.72
N LYS A 170 11.58 12.67 -13.45
CA LYS A 170 11.80 14.11 -13.70
C LYS A 170 11.79 14.91 -12.39
N TRP A 171 10.83 14.63 -11.52
CA TRP A 171 10.77 15.23 -10.19
C TRP A 171 12.01 14.89 -9.36
N ALA A 172 12.44 13.62 -9.33
CA ALA A 172 13.63 13.18 -8.63
C ALA A 172 14.90 13.87 -9.14
N ASN A 173 15.07 13.95 -10.46
CA ASN A 173 16.20 14.64 -11.07
C ASN A 173 16.21 16.13 -10.73
N ARG A 174 15.03 16.78 -10.72
CA ARG A 174 14.90 18.17 -10.25
C ARG A 174 15.28 18.32 -8.79
N VAL A 175 14.85 17.41 -7.91
CA VAL A 175 15.22 17.41 -6.49
C VAL A 175 16.72 17.25 -6.33
N LEU A 176 17.35 16.31 -7.03
CA LEU A 176 18.80 16.10 -7.01
C LEU A 176 19.57 17.34 -7.46
N GLN A 177 19.12 18.01 -8.51
CA GLN A 177 19.69 19.28 -8.93
C GLN A 177 19.54 20.36 -7.85
N GLN A 178 18.37 20.47 -7.22
CA GLN A 178 18.15 21.43 -6.13
C GLN A 178 18.99 21.10 -4.88
N ILE A 179 19.30 19.84 -4.63
CA ILE A 179 20.25 19.43 -3.59
C ILE A 179 21.65 19.93 -3.95
N ASP A 180 22.11 19.69 -5.17
CA ASP A 180 23.42 20.17 -5.65
C ASP A 180 23.53 21.70 -5.56
N ASP A 181 22.46 22.41 -5.93
CA ASP A 181 22.45 23.87 -5.99
C ASP A 181 22.33 24.53 -4.60
N ARG A 182 21.51 23.94 -3.70
CA ARG A 182 21.11 24.58 -2.43
C ARG A 182 21.80 24.01 -1.21
N ILE A 183 22.16 22.73 -1.22
CA ILE A 183 22.85 22.05 -0.12
C ILE A 183 24.34 21.90 -0.48
N GLY A 184 24.64 21.54 -1.73
CA GLY A 184 26.00 21.34 -2.21
C GLY A 184 26.51 19.92 -2.00
N PHE A 185 27.77 19.79 -1.57
CA PHE A 185 28.45 18.50 -1.48
C PHE A 185 27.90 17.62 -0.35
N ILE A 186 27.36 16.45 -0.72
CA ILE A 186 26.72 15.50 0.21
C ILE A 186 27.46 14.16 0.36
N ALA A 187 28.67 14.01 -0.20
CA ALA A 187 29.40 12.74 -0.04
C ALA A 187 29.82 12.54 1.43
N GLY A 188 29.57 11.34 1.96
CA GLY A 188 29.76 10.99 3.36
C GLY A 188 28.72 11.60 4.31
N LYS A 189 27.77 12.39 3.81
CA LYS A 189 26.71 13.00 4.63
C LYS A 189 25.59 12.01 4.88
N HIS A 190 25.11 11.98 6.13
CA HIS A 190 23.96 11.17 6.51
C HIS A 190 22.66 11.94 6.26
N ILE A 191 21.83 11.41 5.36
CA ILE A 191 20.51 11.97 5.01
C ILE A 191 19.42 11.03 5.49
N GLU A 192 18.57 11.53 6.37
CA GLU A 192 17.44 10.80 6.92
C GLU A 192 16.13 11.20 6.22
N ILE A 193 15.42 10.26 5.60
CA ILE A 193 14.21 10.53 4.82
C ILE A 193 12.95 10.11 5.58
N HIS A 194 12.12 11.09 5.93
CA HIS A 194 10.79 10.94 6.49
C HIS A 194 9.73 11.30 5.45
N ALA A 195 9.57 10.46 4.44
CA ALA A 195 8.61 10.67 3.36
C ALA A 195 7.90 9.37 2.96
N GLY A 196 6.70 9.50 2.39
CA GLY A 196 5.98 8.35 1.81
C GLY A 196 6.71 7.79 0.59
N ASP A 197 6.42 6.53 0.24
CA ASP A 197 7.07 5.78 -0.85
C ASP A 197 7.13 6.55 -2.18
N GLN A 198 6.11 7.37 -2.47
CA GLN A 198 6.05 8.19 -3.69
C GLN A 198 7.16 9.25 -3.79
N TYR A 199 7.77 9.64 -2.68
CA TYR A 199 8.91 10.57 -2.63
C TYR A 199 10.26 9.84 -2.58
N ARG A 200 10.26 8.51 -2.48
CA ARG A 200 11.46 7.66 -2.44
C ARG A 200 11.62 6.93 -3.77
N ASP A 201 11.36 7.65 -4.86
CA ASP A 201 11.50 7.14 -6.22
C ASP A 201 12.92 6.56 -6.40
N PRO A 202 13.08 5.40 -7.07
CA PRO A 202 14.39 4.77 -7.24
C PRO A 202 15.44 5.69 -7.87
N SER A 203 15.03 6.64 -8.72
CA SER A 203 15.95 7.61 -9.32
C SER A 203 16.49 8.61 -8.30
N LEU A 204 15.68 9.03 -7.32
CA LEU A 204 16.14 9.89 -6.23
C LEU A 204 17.11 9.13 -5.32
N MET A 205 16.73 7.92 -4.89
CA MET A 205 17.53 7.11 -3.96
C MET A 205 18.91 6.80 -4.56
N ARG A 206 18.95 6.28 -5.79
CA ARG A 206 20.21 6.02 -6.50
C ARG A 206 21.01 7.31 -6.75
N GLY A 207 20.34 8.43 -7.00
CA GLY A 207 21.00 9.71 -7.22
C GLY A 207 21.66 10.29 -5.96
N LEU A 208 21.11 10.02 -4.77
CA LEU A 208 21.72 10.36 -3.49
C LEU A 208 22.92 9.44 -3.20
N GLU A 209 22.76 8.14 -3.39
CA GLU A 209 23.82 7.15 -3.23
C GLU A 209 24.99 7.40 -4.19
N ALA A 210 24.70 7.72 -5.45
CA ALA A 210 25.71 8.07 -6.46
C ALA A 210 26.47 9.36 -6.14
N ARG A 211 25.88 10.24 -5.31
CA ARG A 211 26.55 11.44 -4.76
C ARG A 211 27.34 11.14 -3.48
N GLY A 212 27.40 9.87 -3.07
CA GLY A 212 28.12 9.39 -1.89
C GLY A 212 27.40 9.65 -0.57
N ALA A 213 26.12 10.00 -0.58
CA ALA A 213 25.36 10.20 0.66
C ALA A 213 24.99 8.85 1.29
N ILE A 214 25.00 8.81 2.63
CA ILE A 214 24.51 7.69 3.41
C ILE A 214 23.03 7.97 3.67
N VAL A 215 22.12 7.14 3.15
CA VAL A 215 20.68 7.40 3.25
C VAL A 215 20.01 6.43 4.24
N SER A 216 19.25 6.96 5.20
CA SER A 216 18.39 6.16 6.09
C SER A 216 16.91 6.47 5.88
N VAL A 217 16.07 5.47 6.08
CA VAL A 217 14.60 5.61 6.10
C VAL A 217 14.09 4.94 7.38
N PRO A 218 14.16 5.63 8.55
CA PRO A 218 13.94 4.99 9.86
C PRO A 218 12.58 4.31 10.01
N LEU A 219 11.57 4.83 9.28
CA LEU A 219 10.19 4.35 9.34
C LEU A 219 9.78 3.48 8.15
N LEU A 220 10.76 2.92 7.44
CA LEU A 220 10.51 2.04 6.29
C LEU A 220 9.59 0.88 6.67
N GLY A 221 8.53 0.67 5.90
CA GLY A 221 7.55 -0.41 6.14
C GLY A 221 6.59 -0.16 7.32
N MET A 222 6.74 0.94 8.07
CA MET A 222 5.83 1.26 9.18
C MET A 222 4.51 1.83 8.65
N LEU A 223 3.39 1.25 9.14
CA LEU A 223 2.05 1.78 8.88
C LEU A 223 1.89 3.20 9.45
N PHE A 224 1.01 4.00 8.85
CA PHE A 224 0.77 5.40 9.20
C PHE A 224 0.61 5.66 10.72
N GLY A 225 -0.18 4.84 11.41
CA GLY A 225 -0.37 4.97 12.86
C GLY A 225 0.90 4.72 13.69
N ARG A 226 1.76 3.80 13.25
CA ARG A 226 3.06 3.52 13.90
C ARG A 226 4.05 4.68 13.75
N GLN A 227 4.03 5.33 12.59
CA GLN A 227 4.86 6.52 12.36
C GLN A 227 4.48 7.64 13.32
N LEU A 228 3.19 7.88 13.53
CA LEU A 228 2.73 8.90 14.48
C LEU A 228 3.14 8.60 15.93
N ALA A 229 3.04 7.34 16.36
CA ALA A 229 3.48 6.93 17.71
C ALA A 229 5.00 7.13 17.88
N TRP A 230 5.79 6.83 16.85
CA TRP A 230 7.24 7.03 16.88
C TRP A 230 7.62 8.51 17.06
N TYR A 231 6.96 9.44 16.35
CA TYR A 231 7.22 10.88 16.50
C TYR A 231 6.78 11.42 17.87
N ALA A 232 5.83 10.76 18.54
CA ALA A 232 5.37 11.15 19.88
C ALA A 232 6.36 10.77 21.01
N GLY A 233 7.54 10.20 20.70
CA GLY A 233 8.61 9.95 21.67
C GLY A 233 8.79 8.49 22.09
N GLU A 234 8.11 7.53 21.46
CA GLU A 234 8.24 6.10 21.77
C GLU A 234 9.47 5.45 21.08
N ARG A 235 10.68 6.01 21.28
CA ARG A 235 11.92 5.46 20.70
C ARG A 235 12.36 4.21 21.48
N GLY A 236 12.13 3.03 20.91
CA GLY A 236 12.72 1.76 21.38
C GLY A 236 11.81 0.77 22.11
N ILE A 237 10.48 0.85 21.96
CA ILE A 237 9.54 -0.06 22.64
C ILE A 237 9.02 -1.14 21.66
N ARG A 238 9.29 -2.41 22.01
CA ARG A 238 8.58 -3.61 21.49
C ARG A 238 7.07 -3.40 21.69
N PRO A 239 6.22 -3.97 20.82
CA PRO A 239 4.91 -3.42 20.46
C PRO A 239 4.05 -2.99 21.66
N THR A 240 3.74 -1.69 21.72
CA THR A 240 2.57 -1.17 22.44
C THR A 240 1.56 -0.61 21.43
N ALA A 241 0.29 -0.75 21.79
CA ALA A 241 -0.88 -0.72 20.93
C ALA A 241 -1.21 0.69 20.36
N PRO A 242 -2.15 0.80 19.39
CA PRO A 242 -2.60 2.09 18.86
C PRO A 242 -3.19 2.96 19.98
N THR A 243 -3.04 4.29 19.86
CA THR A 243 -3.75 5.37 20.60
C THR A 243 -4.52 4.88 21.81
N ALA A 244 -4.01 5.15 23.02
CA ALA A 244 -4.58 4.74 24.31
C ALA A 244 -6.10 4.55 24.20
N ARG A 245 -6.50 3.28 24.01
CA ARG A 245 -7.90 2.90 24.06
C ARG A 245 -8.42 3.30 25.43
N PRO A 246 -9.68 3.77 25.53
CA PRO A 246 -10.31 3.93 26.83
C PRO A 246 -10.07 2.65 27.63
N ALA A 247 -9.47 2.76 28.83
CA ALA A 247 -9.20 1.58 29.66
C ALA A 247 -10.54 0.86 29.87
N LEU A 248 -10.65 -0.38 29.38
CA LEU A 248 -11.83 -1.20 29.60
C LEU A 248 -12.11 -1.21 31.10
N GLN A 249 -13.37 -1.02 31.49
CA GLN A 249 -13.73 -1.03 32.91
C GLN A 249 -13.43 -2.42 33.48
N SER A 250 -12.35 -2.54 34.25
CA SER A 250 -11.97 -3.76 34.97
C SER A 250 -12.89 -3.90 36.18
N GLY A 251 -13.76 -4.92 36.18
CA GLY A 251 -14.66 -5.17 37.31
C GLY A 251 -15.87 -6.08 37.01
N ARG A 252 -16.23 -6.30 35.75
CA ARG A 252 -17.12 -7.42 35.40
C ARG A 252 -16.27 -8.67 35.17
N PRO A 253 -16.49 -9.77 35.91
CA PRO A 253 -15.82 -11.02 35.61
C PRO A 253 -16.05 -11.37 34.13
N VAL A 254 -15.11 -12.10 33.50
CA VAL A 254 -15.42 -12.87 32.30
C VAL A 254 -16.33 -14.03 32.74
N GLU A 255 -17.54 -13.69 33.19
CA GLU A 255 -18.62 -14.65 33.37
C GLU A 255 -19.00 -15.11 31.96
N ARG A 256 -19.09 -16.45 31.82
CA ARG A 256 -19.61 -17.28 30.71
C ARG A 256 -20.03 -16.54 29.43
N ALA A 257 -19.63 -17.13 28.29
CA ALA A 257 -20.18 -16.93 26.94
C ALA A 257 -21.43 -16.05 26.94
N VAL A 258 -21.33 -14.82 26.43
CA VAL A 258 -22.46 -13.89 26.37
C VAL A 258 -23.54 -14.58 25.52
N GLU A 259 -24.53 -15.17 26.18
CA GLU A 259 -25.47 -16.07 25.55
C GLU A 259 -26.26 -15.34 24.45
N GLY A 260 -26.29 -15.90 23.25
CA GLY A 260 -27.01 -15.29 22.14
C GLY A 260 -26.30 -14.06 21.55
N ILE A 261 -25.03 -13.76 21.87
CA ILE A 261 -24.38 -12.54 21.40
C ILE A 261 -24.23 -12.52 19.88
N ALA A 262 -23.89 -13.66 19.27
CA ALA A 262 -23.82 -13.78 17.82
C ALA A 262 -25.21 -13.56 17.22
N ARG A 263 -26.23 -14.25 17.74
CA ARG A 263 -27.64 -14.06 17.31
C ARG A 263 -28.07 -12.60 17.36
N LYS A 264 -27.85 -11.91 18.49
CA LYS A 264 -28.23 -10.49 18.66
C LYS A 264 -27.60 -9.61 17.59
N ILE A 265 -26.30 -9.76 17.35
CA ILE A 265 -25.58 -8.97 16.35
C ILE A 265 -26.10 -9.26 14.95
N THR A 266 -26.27 -10.53 14.62
CA THR A 266 -26.61 -10.95 13.26
C THR A 266 -28.07 -10.77 12.92
N GLU A 267 -29.00 -10.92 13.88
CA GLU A 267 -30.42 -10.60 13.69
C GLU A 267 -30.63 -9.09 13.54
N ASP A 268 -30.05 -8.29 14.44
CA ASP A 268 -30.19 -6.82 14.35
C ASP A 268 -29.63 -6.31 13.01
N PHE A 269 -28.52 -6.90 12.54
CA PHE A 269 -27.99 -6.65 11.21
C PHE A 269 -28.86 -7.24 10.09
N ALA A 270 -29.47 -8.41 10.22
CA ALA A 270 -30.27 -8.97 9.14
C ALA A 270 -31.58 -8.16 8.93
N ASN A 271 -32.18 -7.73 10.04
CA ASN A 271 -33.47 -7.04 10.06
C ASN A 271 -33.39 -5.54 9.79
N GLY A 272 -32.19 -4.94 9.89
CA GLY A 272 -32.05 -3.49 9.77
C GLY A 272 -32.25 -2.74 11.10
N ASP A 273 -32.18 -3.42 12.23
CA ASP A 273 -32.55 -2.89 13.55
C ASP A 273 -31.44 -2.07 14.22
N PHE A 274 -30.27 -1.88 13.58
CA PHE A 274 -29.27 -0.99 14.16
C PHE A 274 -29.74 0.48 14.13
N ASP A 275 -29.73 1.15 15.29
CA ASP A 275 -29.97 2.58 15.38
C ASP A 275 -28.74 3.36 14.90
N LEU A 276 -28.86 3.88 13.68
CA LEU A 276 -27.83 4.67 13.00
C LEU A 276 -28.23 6.14 12.86
N SER A 277 -29.23 6.61 13.60
CA SER A 277 -29.74 8.00 13.52
C SER A 277 -28.64 9.06 13.73
N GLU A 278 -27.66 8.77 14.60
CA GLU A 278 -26.48 9.62 14.85
C GLU A 278 -25.30 9.35 13.89
N ARG A 279 -25.47 8.53 12.84
CA ARG A 279 -24.39 8.07 11.95
C ARG A 279 -24.58 8.57 10.52
N ALA A 280 -24.20 9.83 10.29
CA ALA A 280 -24.28 10.43 8.96
C ALA A 280 -23.56 9.58 7.89
N GLY A 281 -24.28 9.22 6.83
CA GLY A 281 -23.75 8.45 5.69
C GLY A 281 -23.59 6.95 5.92
N ALA A 282 -24.12 6.39 7.02
CA ALA A 282 -24.14 4.95 7.21
C ALA A 282 -25.12 4.29 6.21
N PRO A 283 -24.72 3.21 5.52
CA PRO A 283 -25.66 2.42 4.72
C PRO A 283 -26.63 1.68 5.64
N PRO A 284 -27.79 1.21 5.12
CA PRO A 284 -28.69 0.38 5.91
C PRO A 284 -27.93 -0.86 6.45
N PRO A 285 -28.16 -1.24 7.72
CA PRO A 285 -27.46 -2.35 8.34
C PRO A 285 -28.15 -3.63 7.91
N LYS A 286 -27.86 -4.13 6.70
CA LYS A 286 -28.40 -5.39 6.17
C LYS A 286 -27.55 -5.95 5.04
N TRP A 287 -27.68 -7.25 4.82
CA TRP A 287 -26.98 -8.00 3.75
C TRP A 287 -27.10 -7.33 2.39
N ASP A 288 -28.31 -6.96 1.97
CA ASP A 288 -28.55 -6.30 0.68
C ASP A 288 -27.81 -4.97 0.50
N SER A 289 -27.42 -4.33 1.58
CA SER A 289 -26.74 -3.03 1.57
C SER A 289 -25.21 -3.16 1.63
N MET A 290 -24.69 -4.38 1.80
CA MET A 290 -23.27 -4.64 1.70
C MET A 290 -22.77 -4.36 0.27
N PRO A 291 -21.58 -3.75 0.11
CA PRO A 291 -21.03 -3.38 -1.21
C PRO A 291 -21.05 -4.53 -2.22
N GLU A 292 -20.80 -5.76 -1.76
CA GLU A 292 -20.71 -6.95 -2.60
C GLU A 292 -22.07 -7.37 -3.15
N PHE A 293 -23.14 -7.31 -2.33
CA PHE A 293 -24.52 -7.60 -2.75
C PHE A 293 -25.10 -6.47 -3.62
N VAL A 294 -24.74 -5.22 -3.35
CA VAL A 294 -25.06 -4.10 -4.24
C VAL A 294 -24.40 -4.29 -5.60
N ALA A 295 -23.16 -4.78 -5.62
CA ALA A 295 -22.43 -5.04 -6.85
C ALA A 295 -22.99 -6.22 -7.65
N GLU A 296 -23.37 -7.31 -7.00
CA GLU A 296 -24.09 -8.45 -7.60
C GLU A 296 -25.33 -7.98 -8.39
N ARG A 297 -26.25 -7.24 -7.76
CA ARG A 297 -27.43 -6.69 -8.46
C ARG A 297 -27.07 -5.70 -9.58
N GLY A 298 -25.91 -5.06 -9.49
CA GLY A 298 -25.33 -4.27 -10.56
C GLY A 298 -24.95 -5.14 -11.76
N LEU A 299 -24.28 -6.26 -11.52
CA LEU A 299 -23.87 -7.23 -12.52
C LEU A 299 -25.05 -7.96 -13.16
N GLU A 300 -26.07 -8.34 -12.38
CA GLU A 300 -27.30 -8.93 -12.90
C GLU A 300 -27.97 -8.02 -13.94
N ARG A 301 -28.06 -6.72 -13.65
CA ARG A 301 -28.59 -5.71 -14.60
C ARG A 301 -27.72 -5.56 -15.86
N LEU A 302 -26.43 -5.88 -15.77
CA LEU A 302 -25.50 -5.92 -16.90
C LEU A 302 -25.47 -7.29 -17.59
N GLY A 303 -26.36 -8.21 -17.23
CA GLY A 303 -26.45 -9.55 -17.81
C GLY A 303 -25.21 -10.40 -17.53
N ALA A 304 -24.63 -10.29 -16.33
CA ALA A 304 -23.55 -11.17 -15.91
C ALA A 304 -24.02 -12.62 -15.75
N THR A 305 -23.22 -13.56 -16.24
CA THR A 305 -23.40 -14.99 -15.96
C THR A 305 -22.95 -15.32 -14.53
N PRO A 306 -23.40 -16.44 -13.93
CA PRO A 306 -22.92 -16.87 -12.62
C PRO A 306 -21.40 -17.04 -12.55
N ARG A 307 -20.77 -17.50 -13.63
CA ARG A 307 -19.31 -17.60 -13.76
C ARG A 307 -18.65 -16.23 -13.67
N GLU A 308 -19.16 -15.25 -14.41
CA GLU A 308 -18.63 -13.88 -14.40
C GLU A 308 -18.79 -13.21 -13.04
N LEU A 309 -19.89 -13.45 -12.34
CA LEU A 309 -20.08 -12.99 -10.96
C LEU A 309 -18.97 -13.52 -10.03
N ARG A 310 -18.63 -14.81 -10.13
CA ARG A 310 -17.56 -15.41 -9.31
C ARG A 310 -16.17 -14.93 -9.70
N ALA A 311 -15.91 -14.73 -10.99
CA ALA A 311 -14.66 -14.14 -11.47
C ALA A 311 -14.52 -12.69 -10.99
N PHE A 312 -15.59 -11.91 -11.07
CA PHE A 312 -15.69 -10.56 -10.56
C PHE A 312 -15.39 -10.49 -9.07
N VAL A 313 -16.12 -11.26 -8.26
CA VAL A 313 -15.94 -11.32 -6.82
C VAL A 313 -14.50 -11.70 -6.46
N THR A 314 -13.91 -12.67 -7.16
CA THR A 314 -12.53 -13.12 -6.93
C THR A 314 -11.52 -11.99 -7.16
N LEU A 315 -11.62 -11.29 -8.29
CA LEU A 315 -10.68 -10.22 -8.63
C LEU A 315 -10.87 -8.97 -7.77
N LEU A 316 -12.12 -8.63 -7.41
CA LEU A 316 -12.41 -7.51 -6.52
C LEU A 316 -11.99 -7.79 -5.07
N ALA A 317 -12.22 -9.00 -4.56
CA ALA A 317 -11.77 -9.39 -3.22
C ALA A 317 -10.25 -9.26 -3.05
N ALA A 318 -9.47 -9.55 -4.10
CA ALA A 318 -8.02 -9.36 -4.11
C ALA A 318 -7.62 -7.87 -3.96
N MET A 319 -8.48 -6.95 -4.41
CA MET A 319 -8.27 -5.51 -4.32
C MET A 319 -8.84 -4.91 -3.03
N ASP A 320 -9.67 -5.65 -2.29
CA ASP A 320 -10.42 -5.16 -1.13
C ASP A 320 -9.61 -5.17 0.17
N ARG A 321 -8.53 -4.38 0.16
CA ARG A 321 -7.62 -4.24 1.31
C ARG A 321 -7.11 -2.81 1.43
N ALA A 322 -7.26 -2.24 2.63
CA ALA A 322 -6.87 -0.85 2.92
C ALA A 322 -7.51 0.19 1.96
N ARG A 323 -8.76 -0.06 1.54
CA ARG A 323 -9.54 0.81 0.66
C ARG A 323 -10.94 1.02 1.23
N ASP A 324 -11.64 1.96 0.61
CA ASP A 324 -13.07 2.12 0.78
C ASP A 324 -13.78 1.05 -0.05
N ALA A 325 -14.36 0.05 0.62
CA ALA A 325 -15.04 -1.08 -0.03
C ALA A 325 -16.23 -0.59 -0.87
N ASP A 326 -17.07 0.31 -0.32
CA ASP A 326 -18.23 0.87 -1.03
C ASP A 326 -17.84 1.50 -2.37
N ARG A 327 -16.72 2.23 -2.42
CA ARG A 327 -16.18 2.81 -3.66
C ARG A 327 -15.59 1.75 -4.58
N LEU A 328 -14.82 0.82 -4.04
CA LEU A 328 -14.16 -0.23 -4.83
C LEU A 328 -15.17 -1.09 -5.58
N TRP A 329 -16.19 -1.62 -4.90
CA TRP A 329 -17.17 -2.52 -5.49
C TRP A 329 -18.06 -1.81 -6.51
N ARG A 330 -18.48 -0.55 -6.26
CA ARG A 330 -19.18 0.28 -7.26
C ARG A 330 -18.34 0.53 -8.50
N ASN A 331 -17.07 0.89 -8.32
CA ASN A 331 -16.14 1.08 -9.43
C ASN A 331 -15.88 -0.23 -10.18
N GLY A 332 -15.92 -1.37 -9.49
CA GLY A 332 -15.90 -2.69 -10.10
C GLY A 332 -17.06 -2.89 -11.07
N VAL A 333 -18.30 -2.59 -10.66
CA VAL A 333 -19.48 -2.71 -11.55
C VAL A 333 -19.34 -1.83 -12.78
N ALA A 334 -18.87 -0.58 -12.61
CA ALA A 334 -18.60 0.31 -13.74
C ALA A 334 -17.55 -0.28 -14.69
N LEU A 335 -16.43 -0.77 -14.15
CA LEU A 335 -15.40 -1.47 -14.91
C LEU A 335 -15.94 -2.68 -15.65
N PHE A 336 -16.86 -3.44 -15.06
CA PHE A 336 -17.47 -4.60 -15.72
C PHE A 336 -18.30 -4.19 -16.94
N GLY A 337 -19.03 -3.08 -16.84
CA GLY A 337 -19.75 -2.50 -17.98
C GLY A 337 -18.80 -1.98 -19.07
N ASP A 338 -17.77 -1.22 -18.68
CA ASP A 338 -16.88 -0.51 -19.61
C ASP A 338 -15.84 -1.44 -20.26
N ALA A 339 -15.34 -2.42 -19.50
CA ALA A 339 -14.22 -3.26 -19.89
C ALA A 339 -14.39 -4.68 -19.33
N ARG A 340 -15.54 -5.32 -19.57
CA ARG A 340 -15.90 -6.68 -19.12
C ARG A 340 -14.77 -7.72 -19.25
N TRP A 341 -13.95 -7.59 -20.28
CA TRP A 341 -12.79 -8.45 -20.53
C TRP A 341 -11.78 -8.51 -19.38
N THR A 342 -11.71 -7.51 -18.50
CA THR A 342 -10.80 -7.54 -17.34
C THR A 342 -11.16 -8.64 -16.36
N PHE A 343 -12.40 -9.14 -16.41
CA PHE A 343 -12.93 -10.21 -15.56
C PHE A 343 -12.91 -11.58 -16.23
N ASP A 344 -12.57 -11.67 -17.52
CA ASP A 344 -12.32 -12.93 -18.19
C ASP A 344 -10.82 -13.25 -18.10
N PRO A 345 -10.40 -14.32 -17.39
CA PRO A 345 -8.98 -14.61 -17.21
C PRO A 345 -8.22 -14.77 -18.52
N THR A 346 -8.82 -15.39 -19.53
CA THR A 346 -8.23 -15.63 -20.85
C THR A 346 -8.03 -14.32 -21.61
N LEU A 347 -9.09 -13.51 -21.74
CA LEU A 347 -9.01 -12.22 -22.43
C LEU A 347 -8.11 -11.22 -21.71
N CYS A 348 -8.09 -11.27 -20.36
CA CYS A 348 -7.16 -10.53 -19.55
C CYS A 348 -5.72 -10.90 -19.93
N CYS A 349 -5.39 -12.21 -19.98
CA CYS A 349 -4.05 -12.68 -20.30
C CYS A 349 -3.57 -12.32 -21.72
N GLN A 350 -4.48 -12.19 -22.68
CA GLN A 350 -4.16 -11.85 -24.07
C GLN A 350 -3.80 -10.37 -24.28
N ARG A 351 -4.21 -9.49 -23.37
CA ARG A 351 -3.92 -8.05 -23.45
C ARG A 351 -2.65 -7.66 -22.72
N SER A 352 -2.13 -6.48 -23.02
CA SER A 352 -0.91 -5.98 -22.36
C SER A 352 -1.16 -5.61 -20.89
N LEU A 353 -0.12 -5.71 -20.06
CA LEU A 353 -0.19 -5.28 -18.66
C LEU A 353 -0.42 -3.76 -18.53
N SER A 354 0.08 -2.96 -19.48
CA SER A 354 -0.16 -1.51 -19.49
C SER A 354 -1.62 -1.19 -19.72
N GLU A 355 -2.26 -1.84 -20.70
CA GLU A 355 -3.69 -1.66 -20.98
C GLU A 355 -4.55 -2.03 -19.77
N LEU A 356 -4.27 -3.19 -19.15
CA LEU A 356 -4.96 -3.60 -17.91
C LEU A 356 -4.76 -2.56 -16.80
N ARG A 357 -3.52 -2.10 -16.58
CA ARG A 357 -3.23 -1.07 -15.58
C ARG A 357 -4.02 0.21 -15.83
N ASP A 358 -4.01 0.69 -17.05
CA ASP A 358 -4.61 1.97 -17.42
C ASP A 358 -6.14 1.89 -17.28
N VAL A 359 -6.76 0.79 -17.72
CA VAL A 359 -8.21 0.55 -17.57
C VAL A 359 -8.61 0.45 -16.10
N LEU A 360 -7.86 -0.28 -15.27
CA LEU A 360 -8.13 -0.38 -13.82
C LEU A 360 -7.96 0.97 -13.10
N ALA A 361 -7.02 1.80 -13.54
CA ALA A 361 -6.78 3.13 -13.00
C ALA A 361 -7.88 4.12 -13.39
N VAL A 362 -8.24 4.18 -14.67
CA VAL A 362 -9.31 5.05 -15.20
C VAL A 362 -10.65 4.77 -14.54
N ASN A 363 -10.96 3.50 -14.32
CA ASN A 363 -12.18 3.08 -13.61
C ASN A 363 -12.10 3.25 -12.08
N GLY A 364 -10.95 3.68 -11.54
CA GLY A 364 -10.76 3.90 -10.11
C GLY A 364 -10.83 2.64 -9.25
N VAL A 365 -10.64 1.46 -9.84
CA VAL A 365 -10.53 0.17 -9.13
C VAL A 365 -9.14 0.03 -8.53
N SER A 366 -8.11 0.52 -9.22
CA SER A 366 -6.73 0.50 -8.75
C SER A 366 -6.32 1.78 -8.02
N GLN A 367 -5.61 1.61 -6.90
CA GLN A 367 -4.92 2.69 -6.19
C GLN A 367 -3.39 2.55 -6.26
N ARG A 368 -2.89 1.33 -6.42
CA ARG A 368 -1.46 1.04 -6.59
C ARG A 368 -1.28 0.42 -7.96
N HIS A 369 -1.43 1.24 -9.00
CA HIS A 369 -1.58 0.83 -10.40
C HIS A 369 -0.68 -0.34 -10.83
N GLY A 370 0.63 -0.26 -10.56
CA GLY A 370 1.56 -1.35 -10.89
C GLY A 370 1.29 -2.64 -10.12
N ALA A 371 1.18 -2.56 -8.79
CA ALA A 371 1.01 -3.74 -7.93
C ALA A 371 -0.37 -4.39 -8.10
N ASP A 372 -1.41 -3.58 -8.28
CA ASP A 372 -2.78 -4.04 -8.47
C ASP A 372 -2.93 -4.74 -9.82
N ALA A 373 -2.47 -4.11 -10.91
CA ALA A 373 -2.53 -4.71 -12.24
C ALA A 373 -1.69 -5.99 -12.34
N ALA A 374 -0.53 -6.01 -11.68
CA ALA A 374 0.31 -7.22 -11.61
C ALA A 374 -0.39 -8.35 -10.85
N ALA A 375 -0.99 -8.08 -9.68
CA ALA A 375 -1.72 -9.09 -8.93
C ALA A 375 -2.95 -9.59 -9.69
N TRP A 376 -3.72 -8.68 -10.30
CA TRP A 376 -4.86 -9.00 -11.15
C TRP A 376 -4.44 -9.92 -12.31
N ARG A 377 -3.35 -9.57 -13.01
CA ARG A 377 -2.76 -10.40 -14.07
C ARG A 377 -2.35 -11.77 -13.56
N ILE A 378 -1.62 -11.85 -12.45
CA ILE A 378 -1.12 -13.11 -11.90
C ILE A 378 -2.28 -14.05 -11.53
N ILE A 379 -3.36 -13.51 -10.95
CA ILE A 379 -4.57 -14.28 -10.66
C ILE A 379 -5.19 -14.81 -11.96
N SER A 380 -5.34 -13.95 -12.98
CA SER A 380 -5.86 -14.39 -14.29
C SER A 380 -4.99 -15.46 -14.95
N GLU A 381 -3.66 -15.34 -14.88
CA GLU A 381 -2.72 -16.35 -15.38
C GLU A 381 -2.85 -17.66 -14.61
N ALA A 382 -2.97 -17.61 -13.27
CA ALA A 382 -3.16 -18.79 -12.45
C ALA A 382 -4.47 -19.53 -12.80
N LEU A 383 -5.54 -18.81 -13.12
CA LEU A 383 -6.81 -19.42 -13.54
C LEU A 383 -6.69 -20.14 -14.89
N ASN A 384 -5.74 -19.76 -15.74
CA ASN A 384 -5.47 -20.41 -17.03
C ASN A 384 -4.34 -21.44 -16.99
N ASP A 385 -3.68 -21.63 -15.85
CA ASP A 385 -2.54 -22.54 -15.72
C ASP A 385 -2.98 -23.87 -15.07
N ASP A 386 -2.76 -24.98 -15.77
CA ASP A 386 -3.09 -26.32 -15.27
C ASP A 386 -2.23 -26.75 -14.07
N ARG A 387 -1.11 -26.07 -13.82
CA ARG A 387 -0.26 -26.31 -12.64
C ARG A 387 -0.77 -25.59 -11.39
N ALA A 388 -1.67 -24.61 -11.56
CA ALA A 388 -2.30 -23.95 -10.42
C ALA A 388 -3.31 -24.90 -9.75
N PRO A 389 -3.58 -24.73 -8.45
CA PRO A 389 -4.61 -25.51 -7.76
C PRO A 389 -5.97 -25.46 -8.46
N ALA A 390 -6.45 -26.60 -8.95
CA ALA A 390 -7.68 -26.71 -9.72
C ALA A 390 -8.94 -26.31 -8.93
N ALA A 391 -8.90 -26.37 -7.60
CA ALA A 391 -10.04 -26.02 -6.74
C ALA A 391 -10.55 -24.60 -6.95
N VAL A 392 -9.63 -23.63 -7.11
CA VAL A 392 -10.00 -22.22 -7.34
C VAL A 392 -10.72 -22.07 -8.67
N ARG A 393 -10.18 -22.67 -9.75
CA ARG A 393 -10.80 -22.64 -11.08
C ARG A 393 -12.18 -23.31 -11.06
N ARG A 394 -12.29 -24.49 -10.47
CA ARG A 394 -13.56 -25.23 -10.34
C ARG A 394 -14.62 -24.42 -9.59
N ALA A 395 -14.27 -23.76 -8.49
CA ALA A 395 -15.22 -22.91 -7.77
C ALA A 395 -15.70 -21.72 -8.61
N ILE A 396 -14.85 -21.14 -9.46
CA ILE A 396 -15.24 -20.01 -10.32
C ILE A 396 -16.03 -20.47 -11.55
N ASP A 397 -15.52 -21.46 -12.29
CA ASP A 397 -16.12 -21.91 -13.54
C ASP A 397 -17.40 -22.71 -13.31
N GLU A 398 -17.36 -23.69 -12.39
CA GLU A 398 -18.45 -24.63 -12.15
C GLU A 398 -19.33 -24.23 -10.96
N GLY A 399 -18.85 -23.36 -10.07
CA GLY A 399 -19.61 -22.94 -8.89
C GLY A 399 -19.69 -24.04 -7.83
N VAL A 400 -18.67 -24.89 -7.71
CA VAL A 400 -18.62 -25.97 -6.70
C VAL A 400 -17.25 -26.07 -6.04
N GLY A 401 -17.20 -26.48 -4.78
CA GLY A 401 -15.95 -26.70 -4.05
C GLY A 401 -16.15 -27.15 -2.61
N GLU A 402 -15.05 -27.31 -1.89
CA GLU A 402 -15.02 -27.58 -0.44
C GLU A 402 -14.19 -26.50 0.25
N ALA A 403 -14.63 -26.05 1.42
CA ALA A 403 -14.07 -24.87 2.07
C ALA A 403 -12.56 -25.00 2.41
N ARG A 404 -12.10 -26.11 2.99
CA ARG A 404 -10.68 -26.30 3.34
C ARG A 404 -9.83 -26.44 2.08
N GLU A 405 -10.29 -27.19 1.09
CA GLU A 405 -9.60 -27.35 -0.19
C GLU A 405 -9.38 -25.98 -0.85
N LEU A 406 -10.39 -25.09 -0.82
CA LEU A 406 -10.28 -23.74 -1.37
C LEU A 406 -9.32 -22.85 -0.58
N LEU A 407 -9.35 -22.92 0.76
CA LEU A 407 -8.43 -22.19 1.61
C LEU A 407 -6.97 -22.63 1.37
N ASP A 408 -6.72 -23.93 1.28
CA ASP A 408 -5.39 -24.47 0.99
C ASP A 408 -4.94 -24.07 -0.42
N ALA A 409 -5.84 -24.19 -1.41
CA ALA A 409 -5.58 -23.85 -2.80
C ALA A 409 -5.25 -22.36 -2.99
N VAL A 410 -6.02 -21.44 -2.38
CA VAL A 410 -5.78 -20.00 -2.54
C VAL A 410 -4.52 -19.53 -1.79
N ARG A 411 -4.11 -20.25 -0.75
CA ARG A 411 -2.87 -20.01 0.02
C ARG A 411 -1.64 -20.67 -0.59
N ALA A 412 -1.80 -21.53 -1.60
CA ALA A 412 -0.71 -22.25 -2.22
C ALA A 412 0.30 -21.32 -2.92
N THR A 413 1.56 -21.76 -2.95
CA THR A 413 2.67 -21.04 -3.58
C THR A 413 3.26 -21.81 -4.77
N LYS A 414 3.76 -21.06 -5.74
CA LYS A 414 4.68 -21.47 -6.80
C LYS A 414 6.08 -21.75 -6.23
N GLY A 415 6.99 -22.21 -7.10
CA GLY A 415 8.41 -22.29 -6.78
C GLY A 415 8.97 -20.95 -6.26
N LYS A 416 9.89 -21.01 -5.30
CA LYS A 416 10.45 -19.86 -4.55
C LYS A 416 9.47 -19.15 -3.59
N GLY A 417 8.34 -19.78 -3.24
CA GLY A 417 7.41 -19.26 -2.24
C GLY A 417 6.51 -18.11 -2.72
N LEU A 418 6.46 -17.86 -4.03
CA LEU A 418 5.57 -16.84 -4.61
C LEU A 418 4.12 -17.35 -4.61
N PRO A 419 3.11 -16.55 -4.20
CA PRO A 419 1.73 -17.02 -4.17
C PRO A 419 1.18 -17.26 -5.58
N TRP A 420 0.34 -18.29 -5.74
CA TRP A 420 -0.47 -18.45 -6.95
C TRP A 420 -1.51 -17.34 -7.10
N PHE A 421 -2.13 -16.98 -5.98
CA PHE A 421 -3.23 -16.01 -5.90
C PHE A 421 -2.84 -14.84 -4.99
N PRO A 422 -1.99 -13.90 -5.47
CA PRO A 422 -1.54 -12.76 -4.67
C PRO A 422 -2.73 -11.94 -4.16
N PHE A 423 -2.58 -11.39 -2.94
CA PHE A 423 -3.60 -10.62 -2.21
C PHE A 423 -4.85 -11.39 -1.77
N LEU A 424 -5.14 -12.57 -2.32
CA LEU A 424 -6.18 -13.48 -1.83
C LEU A 424 -5.67 -14.41 -0.72
N SER A 425 -4.39 -14.77 -0.74
CA SER A 425 -3.79 -15.74 0.20
C SER A 425 -3.68 -15.30 1.67
N GLY A 426 -4.03 -14.05 2.00
CA GLY A 426 -3.92 -13.54 3.37
C GLY A 426 -4.98 -14.14 4.31
N PRO A 427 -4.70 -14.30 5.61
CA PRO A 427 -5.55 -15.04 6.55
C PRO A 427 -6.95 -14.44 6.73
N LYS A 428 -7.12 -13.14 6.48
CA LYS A 428 -8.44 -12.49 6.42
C LYS A 428 -9.11 -12.69 5.06
N ILE A 429 -8.39 -12.35 3.98
CA ILE A 429 -8.97 -12.25 2.65
C ILE A 429 -9.34 -13.63 2.10
N SER A 430 -8.60 -14.69 2.43
CA SER A 430 -8.93 -16.04 1.98
C SER A 430 -10.27 -16.51 2.55
N GLU A 431 -10.52 -16.29 3.84
CA GLU A 431 -11.80 -16.64 4.50
C GLU A 431 -12.95 -15.83 3.89
N MET A 432 -12.74 -14.51 3.76
CA MET A 432 -13.69 -13.60 3.15
C MET A 432 -14.01 -13.97 1.70
N TRP A 433 -13.02 -14.37 0.91
CA TRP A 433 -13.19 -14.74 -0.49
C TRP A 433 -14.03 -16.01 -0.66
N VAL A 434 -13.78 -17.06 0.14
CA VAL A 434 -14.60 -18.28 0.08
C VAL A 434 -16.05 -17.98 0.47
N ARG A 435 -16.28 -17.16 1.50
CA ARG A 435 -17.62 -16.65 1.84
C ARG A 435 -18.27 -15.94 0.65
N LEU A 436 -17.54 -15.04 0.00
CA LEU A 436 -18.06 -14.27 -1.14
C LEU A 436 -18.37 -15.13 -2.37
N LEU A 437 -17.68 -16.25 -2.57
CA LEU A 437 -18.03 -17.23 -3.60
C LEU A 437 -19.39 -17.88 -3.33
N VAL A 438 -19.74 -18.10 -2.06
CA VAL A 438 -21.05 -18.64 -1.67
C VAL A 438 -22.12 -17.56 -1.76
N ALA A 439 -21.93 -16.44 -1.08
CA ALA A 439 -22.88 -15.32 -1.04
C ALA A 439 -22.11 -13.98 -1.15
N PRO A 440 -22.27 -13.24 -2.25
CA PRO A 440 -23.29 -13.39 -3.31
C PRO A 440 -22.94 -14.35 -4.46
N GLY A 441 -21.77 -14.97 -4.51
CA GLY A 441 -21.29 -15.68 -5.72
C GLY A 441 -22.08 -16.91 -6.17
N GLY A 442 -23.03 -17.41 -5.36
CA GLY A 442 -23.92 -18.52 -5.67
C GLY A 442 -23.23 -19.88 -5.84
N ALA A 443 -21.98 -20.02 -5.39
CA ALA A 443 -21.26 -21.29 -5.44
C ALA A 443 -21.74 -22.23 -4.33
N ARG A 444 -21.89 -23.53 -4.67
CA ARG A 444 -22.16 -24.59 -3.71
C ARG A 444 -20.84 -25.07 -3.11
N ILE A 445 -20.47 -24.50 -1.98
CA ILE A 445 -19.27 -24.87 -1.22
C ILE A 445 -19.65 -25.74 -0.02
N THR A 446 -19.12 -26.95 0.05
CA THR A 446 -19.37 -27.87 1.17
C THR A 446 -18.49 -27.58 2.38
N ASN A 447 -18.91 -28.05 3.55
CA ASN A 447 -18.25 -27.85 4.85
C ASN A 447 -17.92 -26.39 5.17
N ILE A 448 -18.85 -25.48 4.88
CA ILE A 448 -18.65 -24.05 5.07
C ILE A 448 -18.38 -23.65 6.53
N SER A 449 -18.78 -24.50 7.49
CA SER A 449 -18.45 -24.39 8.91
C SER A 449 -16.96 -24.41 9.21
N HIS A 450 -16.11 -24.84 8.27
CA HIS A 450 -14.66 -24.75 8.41
C HIS A 450 -14.11 -23.32 8.25
N LEU A 451 -14.86 -22.43 7.61
CA LEU A 451 -14.47 -21.03 7.52
C LEU A 451 -14.44 -20.41 8.91
N LYS A 452 -13.44 -19.57 9.14
CA LYS A 452 -13.30 -18.81 10.37
C LYS A 452 -13.70 -17.37 10.11
N VAL A 453 -14.04 -16.65 11.18
CA VAL A 453 -14.27 -15.20 11.10
C VAL A 453 -13.05 -14.51 10.47
N ALA A 454 -13.29 -13.64 9.48
CA ALA A 454 -12.28 -12.84 8.80
C ALA A 454 -11.82 -11.67 9.69
N VAL A 455 -10.99 -11.99 10.69
CA VAL A 455 -10.58 -11.04 11.73
C VAL A 455 -9.78 -9.86 11.18
N ASP A 456 -10.30 -8.66 11.40
CA ASP A 456 -9.59 -7.40 11.19
C ASP A 456 -9.67 -6.47 12.42
N VAL A 457 -9.24 -5.22 12.25
CA VAL A 457 -9.27 -4.24 13.33
C VAL A 457 -10.69 -3.90 13.81
N GLN A 458 -11.71 -4.02 12.96
CA GLN A 458 -13.11 -3.78 13.33
C GLN A 458 -13.66 -4.96 14.10
N VAL A 459 -13.45 -6.19 13.60
CA VAL A 459 -13.83 -7.42 14.30
C VAL A 459 -13.19 -7.45 15.69
N ARG A 460 -11.88 -7.17 15.79
CA ARG A 460 -11.18 -7.12 17.08
C ARG A 460 -11.82 -6.14 18.06
N LYS A 461 -12.20 -4.93 17.61
CA LYS A 461 -12.86 -3.94 18.48
C LYS A 461 -14.17 -4.49 19.04
N VAL A 462 -15.01 -5.07 18.20
CA VAL A 462 -16.28 -5.67 18.64
C VAL A 462 -16.03 -6.78 19.64
N THR A 463 -15.09 -7.69 19.35
CA THR A 463 -14.70 -8.79 20.24
C THR A 463 -14.33 -8.29 21.64
N GLU A 464 -13.47 -7.27 21.73
CA GLU A 464 -12.99 -6.75 23.01
C GLU A 464 -14.07 -5.95 23.75
N TYR A 465 -14.79 -5.07 23.06
CA TYR A 465 -15.82 -4.24 23.68
C TYR A 465 -17.02 -5.06 24.13
N LEU A 466 -17.36 -6.16 23.48
CA LEU A 466 -18.40 -7.07 23.95
C LEU A 466 -17.88 -8.11 24.95
N GLY A 467 -16.56 -8.16 25.17
CA GLY A 467 -15.98 -9.05 26.15
C GLY A 467 -15.96 -10.53 25.75
N VAL A 468 -16.03 -10.80 24.44
CA VAL A 468 -16.01 -12.16 23.86
C VAL A 468 -14.65 -12.82 24.13
N THR A 469 -13.56 -12.08 23.94
CA THR A 469 -12.23 -12.46 24.43
C THR A 469 -11.38 -11.20 24.63
N ASP A 470 -10.43 -11.27 25.55
CA ASP A 470 -9.44 -10.21 25.76
C ASP A 470 -8.21 -10.48 24.89
N THR A 471 -7.70 -9.43 24.25
CA THR A 471 -6.50 -9.51 23.42
C THR A 471 -5.25 -9.04 24.15
N GLY A 472 -5.38 -8.50 25.37
CA GLY A 472 -4.27 -8.04 26.20
C GLY A 472 -3.41 -6.96 25.52
N GLY A 473 -3.97 -6.20 24.56
CA GLY A 473 -3.22 -5.22 23.77
C GLY A 473 -2.21 -5.81 22.78
N SER A 474 -2.17 -7.14 22.61
CA SER A 474 -1.24 -7.85 21.71
C SER A 474 -1.47 -7.50 20.23
N SER A 475 -0.53 -7.84 19.35
CA SER A 475 -0.69 -7.63 17.91
C SER A 475 -1.89 -8.43 17.34
N LEU A 476 -2.53 -7.95 16.27
CA LEU A 476 -3.66 -8.65 15.64
C LEU A 476 -3.28 -10.06 15.17
N GLU A 477 -2.06 -10.26 14.67
CA GLU A 477 -1.54 -11.58 14.29
C GLU A 477 -1.49 -12.53 15.48
N ALA A 478 -0.98 -12.07 16.62
CA ALA A 478 -0.82 -12.92 17.81
C ALA A 478 -2.16 -13.37 18.43
N VAL A 479 -3.23 -12.61 18.23
CA VAL A 479 -4.55 -12.88 18.84
C VAL A 479 -5.59 -13.37 17.84
N ARG A 480 -5.23 -13.48 16.55
CA ARG A 480 -6.16 -13.84 15.48
C ARG A 480 -6.87 -15.15 15.78
N THR A 481 -6.10 -16.19 16.08
CA THR A 481 -6.62 -17.54 16.37
C THR A 481 -7.55 -17.52 17.57
N ALA A 482 -7.15 -16.86 18.67
CA ALA A 482 -7.99 -16.75 19.86
C ALA A 482 -9.32 -16.03 19.60
N ILE A 483 -9.33 -14.99 18.76
CA ILE A 483 -10.56 -14.31 18.34
C ILE A 483 -11.43 -15.24 17.47
N GLN A 484 -10.81 -15.99 16.55
CA GLN A 484 -11.52 -16.93 15.68
C GLN A 484 -12.18 -18.06 16.48
N GLU A 485 -11.45 -18.69 17.40
CA GLU A 485 -11.95 -19.74 18.29
C GLU A 485 -13.08 -19.22 19.20
N ALA A 486 -12.94 -18.00 19.72
CA ALA A 486 -13.96 -17.39 20.56
C ALA A 486 -15.27 -17.16 19.82
N TRP A 487 -15.23 -16.69 18.56
CA TRP A 487 -16.44 -16.51 17.76
C TRP A 487 -17.01 -17.82 17.21
N GLU A 488 -16.16 -18.81 16.92
CA GLU A 488 -16.60 -20.13 16.46
C GLU A 488 -17.48 -20.84 17.50
N ALA A 489 -17.22 -20.63 18.80
CA ALA A 489 -18.06 -21.14 19.88
C ALA A 489 -19.50 -20.58 19.88
N HIS A 490 -19.79 -19.55 19.08
CA HIS A 490 -21.10 -18.93 18.91
C HIS A 490 -21.66 -19.04 17.49
N ALA A 491 -21.01 -19.83 16.62
CA ALA A 491 -21.33 -19.88 15.20
C ALA A 491 -22.74 -20.44 14.92
N ASP A 492 -23.22 -21.38 15.72
CA ASP A 492 -24.53 -22.02 15.60
C ASP A 492 -25.71 -21.05 15.83
N GLU A 493 -25.46 -19.94 16.51
CA GLU A 493 -26.45 -18.89 16.78
C GLU A 493 -26.67 -17.93 15.59
N VAL A 494 -25.82 -17.98 14.57
CA VAL A 494 -25.71 -16.97 13.51
C VAL A 494 -26.90 -16.99 12.57
N VAL A 495 -27.51 -15.82 12.38
CA VAL A 495 -28.60 -15.58 11.43
C VAL A 495 -28.05 -14.85 10.19
N GLY A 496 -28.34 -15.37 9.00
CA GLY A 496 -27.85 -14.81 7.74
C GLY A 496 -28.44 -15.55 6.55
N PRO A 497 -27.87 -15.36 5.34
CA PRO A 497 -28.22 -16.16 4.18
C PRO A 497 -28.13 -17.65 4.49
N ASP A 498 -29.09 -18.44 3.99
CA ASP A 498 -29.26 -19.85 4.32
C ASP A 498 -27.98 -20.66 4.13
N GLU A 499 -27.16 -20.30 3.14
CA GLU A 499 -25.92 -21.01 2.80
C GLU A 499 -24.80 -20.83 3.84
N ILE A 500 -24.88 -19.80 4.68
CA ILE A 500 -23.85 -19.45 5.69
C ILE A 500 -24.42 -19.26 7.10
N ALA A 501 -25.74 -19.41 7.27
CA ALA A 501 -26.40 -19.41 8.57
C ALA A 501 -25.85 -20.53 9.47
N GLY A 502 -25.77 -20.28 10.77
CA GLY A 502 -25.19 -21.23 11.73
C GLY A 502 -23.68 -21.46 11.54
N THR A 503 -22.96 -20.56 10.86
CA THR A 503 -21.50 -20.67 10.67
C THR A 503 -20.78 -19.35 10.95
N SER A 504 -19.48 -19.44 11.24
CA SER A 504 -18.62 -18.26 11.43
C SER A 504 -18.58 -17.34 10.20
N ALA A 505 -18.80 -17.86 8.99
CA ALA A 505 -18.80 -17.07 7.77
C ALA A 505 -19.95 -16.04 7.74
N GLY A 506 -21.07 -16.34 8.41
CA GLY A 506 -22.21 -15.43 8.52
C GLY A 506 -21.99 -14.28 9.51
N LEU A 507 -20.98 -14.35 10.39
CA LEU A 507 -20.67 -13.30 11.35
C LEU A 507 -19.98 -12.08 10.73
N ASP A 508 -19.14 -12.32 9.72
CA ASP A 508 -18.17 -11.33 9.24
C ASP A 508 -18.80 -9.97 8.88
N PRO A 509 -19.89 -9.91 8.07
CA PRO A 509 -20.45 -8.62 7.67
C PRO A 509 -21.05 -7.86 8.83
N ALA A 510 -21.76 -8.55 9.73
CA ALA A 510 -22.40 -7.93 10.89
C ALA A 510 -21.35 -7.41 11.90
N LEU A 511 -20.30 -8.20 12.18
CA LEU A 511 -19.19 -7.77 13.05
C LEU A 511 -18.42 -6.59 12.46
N TRP A 512 -18.09 -6.65 11.17
CA TRP A 512 -17.41 -5.54 10.51
C TRP A 512 -18.27 -4.27 10.52
N PHE A 513 -19.57 -4.39 10.22
CA PHE A 513 -20.50 -3.27 10.21
C PHE A 513 -20.61 -2.63 11.60
N MET A 514 -20.85 -3.44 12.64
CA MET A 514 -20.93 -2.99 14.02
C MET A 514 -19.62 -2.34 14.49
N GLY A 515 -18.47 -2.86 14.05
CA GLY A 515 -17.16 -2.26 14.35
C GLY A 515 -16.98 -0.89 13.67
N LYS A 516 -17.31 -0.78 12.39
CA LYS A 516 -17.15 0.45 11.58
C LYS A 516 -18.12 1.55 12.02
N TRP A 517 -19.41 1.24 12.16
CA TRP A 517 -20.47 2.21 12.41
C TRP A 517 -20.90 2.32 13.87
N GLY A 518 -20.60 1.32 14.70
CA GLY A 518 -20.81 1.34 16.14
C GLY A 518 -19.52 1.67 16.90
N CYS A 519 -18.66 0.68 17.12
CA CYS A 519 -17.52 0.76 18.04
C CYS A 519 -16.54 1.90 17.69
N THR A 520 -16.20 2.06 16.41
CA THR A 520 -15.31 3.14 15.94
C THR A 520 -15.94 4.53 16.17
N TYR A 521 -17.26 4.64 16.12
CA TYR A 521 -17.95 5.89 16.43
C TYR A 521 -17.86 6.18 17.94
N CYS A 522 -18.12 5.19 18.80
CA CYS A 522 -17.94 5.34 20.24
C CYS A 522 -16.53 5.80 20.60
N GLU A 523 -15.49 5.20 20.00
CA GLU A 523 -14.10 5.63 20.17
C GLU A 523 -13.86 7.07 19.73
N ARG A 524 -14.39 7.46 18.55
CA ARG A 524 -14.22 8.81 18.00
C ARG A 524 -14.82 9.88 18.91
N TRP A 525 -15.99 9.62 19.48
CA TRP A 525 -16.72 10.57 20.33
C TRP A 525 -16.44 10.40 21.81
N LYS A 526 -15.61 9.41 22.19
CA LYS A 526 -15.30 9.06 23.58
C LYS A 526 -16.55 8.90 24.45
N ARG A 527 -17.61 8.37 23.84
CA ARG A 527 -18.94 8.22 24.44
C ARG A 527 -19.57 6.93 23.92
N ARG A 528 -20.17 6.14 24.82
CA ARG A 528 -20.98 4.98 24.42
C ARG A 528 -22.26 5.48 23.74
N ILE A 529 -22.40 5.15 22.46
CA ILE A 529 -23.62 5.43 21.68
C ILE A 529 -24.09 4.07 21.13
N PRO A 530 -24.95 3.34 21.86
CA PRO A 530 -25.44 2.02 21.47
C PRO A 530 -26.09 2.05 20.09
N ILE A 531 -25.95 0.97 19.33
CA ILE A 531 -26.62 0.82 18.04
C ILE A 531 -27.51 -0.42 17.98
N GLY A 532 -27.50 -1.32 18.95
CA GLY A 532 -28.29 -2.55 18.91
C GLY A 532 -28.22 -3.33 20.23
N ARG A 533 -28.94 -4.46 20.32
CA ARG A 533 -29.10 -5.26 21.54
C ARG A 533 -27.78 -5.78 22.10
N ALA A 534 -26.84 -6.12 21.23
CA ALA A 534 -25.50 -6.55 21.64
C ALA A 534 -24.75 -5.49 22.46
N CYS A 535 -25.08 -4.20 22.26
CA CYS A 535 -24.45 -3.11 23.01
C CYS A 535 -24.77 -3.17 24.51
N ASP A 536 -25.79 -3.89 24.99
CA ASP A 536 -26.09 -4.05 26.42
C ASP A 536 -24.94 -4.70 27.20
N HIS A 537 -24.12 -5.50 26.50
CA HIS A 537 -22.93 -6.15 27.04
C HIS A 537 -21.64 -5.35 26.84
N CYS A 538 -21.74 -4.15 26.25
CA CYS A 538 -20.60 -3.33 25.90
C CYS A 538 -19.84 -2.83 27.14
N ARG A 539 -18.52 -3.06 27.14
CA ARG A 539 -17.54 -2.65 28.15
C ARG A 539 -16.86 -1.31 27.81
N PHE A 540 -17.36 -0.60 26.79
CA PHE A 540 -16.85 0.72 26.44
C PHE A 540 -17.03 1.67 27.63
N PRO A 541 -15.99 2.40 28.07
CA PRO A 541 -16.10 3.21 29.28
C PRO A 541 -17.13 4.32 29.11
N GLU A 542 -18.14 4.30 29.97
CA GLU A 542 -19.06 5.43 30.09
C GLU A 542 -18.30 6.60 30.71
N THR A 543 -18.19 7.70 29.96
CA THR A 543 -17.77 8.97 30.50
C THR A 543 -18.85 9.40 31.50
N ARG A 544 -18.50 9.40 32.79
CA ARG A 544 -19.34 9.98 33.86
C ARG A 544 -19.50 11.49 33.66
#